data_AF-A0ABD3EA65-F1
#
_entry.id   AF-A0ABD3EA65-F1
#
_cell.length_a   1.000
_cell.length_b   1.000
_cell.length_c   1.000
_cell.angle_alpha   90.00
_cell.angle_beta   90.00
_cell.angle_gamma   90.00
#
_symmetry.space_group_name_H-M   'P 1'
#
loop_
_entity.id
_entity.type
_entity.pdbx_description
1 polymer ?
#
loop_
_entity_poly.entity_id
_entity_poly.type
_entity_poly.pdbx_seq_one_letter_code
_entity_poly.pdbx_strand_id
1 'polypeptide(L)'
;MNMYRGGSAKGGEMFDRKRINDALDKHLEKSSTSTSRNKGSAVSVPSTSVGGGKHIDPRDYRSSSTLSANKSKLSEEESETDSEDSDVSGSDGDDTSWVSWFCNLRGNEFFCEVDDEYIQDDFNLCGLSSQVPYYDYALDLILDVESSHGDMFTEEQNELVESAAEMLYGLIHVRYILTSKGMAAMLEKYKNYDFGRCPRVYCCGQPCLPVGQSDIPRSSTVKIYCPKCEDIYYPRSKYQDIDGAYFGTTFPHLFLMTYGHLKPQKPTQSYVPRVFGFKMHNS
;
A
#
# COMPACT_ATOMS: atom_id res chain seq x y z
N MET A 1 -36.29 -15.04 48.40
CA MET A 1 -36.66 -16.06 47.39
C MET A 1 -35.85 -15.76 46.14
N ASN A 2 -34.91 -16.65 45.79
CA ASN A 2 -34.20 -16.65 44.50
C ASN A 2 -35.20 -16.80 43.33
N MET A 3 -34.85 -16.30 42.13
CA MET A 3 -34.43 -17.14 41.00
C MET A 3 -33.87 -16.30 39.83
N TYR A 4 -32.70 -16.76 39.36
CA TYR A 4 -32.03 -16.43 38.10
C TYR A 4 -32.89 -16.74 36.87
N ARG A 5 -32.67 -15.98 35.78
CA ARG A 5 -32.56 -16.55 34.42
C ARG A 5 -31.81 -15.59 33.49
N GLY A 6 -30.68 -16.06 32.96
CA GLY A 6 -29.95 -15.43 31.87
C GLY A 6 -30.18 -16.14 30.53
N GLY A 7 -29.57 -15.57 29.48
CA GLY A 7 -29.23 -16.22 28.21
C GLY A 7 -29.99 -15.70 26.99
N SER A 8 -29.35 -14.91 26.12
CA SER A 8 -28.69 -15.38 24.89
C SER A 8 -28.34 -14.19 23.98
N ALA A 9 -27.08 -13.73 24.02
CA ALA A 9 -26.53 -12.69 23.13
C ALA A 9 -25.22 -13.19 22.49
N LYS A 10 -25.26 -14.36 21.85
CA LYS A 10 -24.11 -14.97 21.15
C LYS A 10 -24.38 -15.22 19.66
N GLY A 11 -25.54 -14.82 19.16
CA GLY A 11 -25.94 -15.03 17.76
C GLY A 11 -25.42 -13.93 16.84
N GLY A 12 -25.69 -12.65 17.17
CA GLY A 12 -25.38 -11.49 16.32
C GLY A 12 -23.89 -11.28 16.08
N GLU A 13 -23.08 -11.24 17.15
CA GLU A 13 -21.63 -11.09 17.04
C GLU A 13 -20.97 -12.09 16.08
N MET A 14 -21.46 -13.34 16.02
CA MET A 14 -20.85 -14.37 15.18
C MET A 14 -21.17 -14.18 13.70
N PHE A 15 -22.30 -13.55 13.36
CA PHE A 15 -22.69 -13.29 11.97
C PHE A 15 -21.95 -12.08 11.40
N ASP A 16 -21.74 -11.02 12.19
CA ASP A 16 -20.99 -9.83 11.75
C ASP A 16 -19.47 -10.11 11.71
N ARG A 17 -18.94 -10.86 12.69
CA ARG A 17 -17.55 -11.38 12.65
C ARG A 17 -17.29 -12.25 11.43
N LYS A 18 -18.28 -13.04 11.01
CA LYS A 18 -18.17 -13.85 9.80
C LYS A 18 -18.14 -12.97 8.55
N ARG A 19 -18.91 -11.88 8.52
CA ARG A 19 -18.97 -10.96 7.37
C ARG A 19 -17.68 -10.19 7.12
N ILE A 20 -17.04 -9.69 8.18
CA ILE A 20 -15.76 -8.98 8.09
C ILE A 20 -14.64 -9.93 7.64
N ASN A 21 -14.61 -11.14 8.21
CA ASN A 21 -13.67 -12.18 7.79
C ASN A 21 -13.93 -12.67 6.35
N ASP A 22 -15.20 -12.82 5.95
CA ASP A 22 -15.59 -13.21 4.59
C ASP A 22 -15.23 -12.11 3.56
N ALA A 23 -15.31 -10.82 3.93
CA ALA A 23 -14.85 -9.70 3.10
C ALA A 23 -13.32 -9.70 2.95
N LEU A 24 -12.59 -9.98 4.03
CA LEU A 24 -11.14 -10.14 4.03
C LEU A 24 -10.71 -11.26 3.06
N ASP A 25 -11.39 -12.41 3.11
CA ASP A 25 -11.13 -13.55 2.21
C ASP A 25 -11.50 -13.24 0.75
N LYS A 26 -12.65 -12.60 0.49
CA LYS A 26 -13.08 -12.18 -0.87
C LYS A 26 -12.09 -11.19 -1.51
N HIS A 27 -11.42 -10.35 -0.72
CA HIS A 27 -10.41 -9.41 -1.19
C HIS A 27 -9.04 -10.08 -1.46
N LEU A 28 -8.67 -11.08 -0.65
CA LEU A 28 -7.48 -11.92 -0.87
C LEU A 28 -7.62 -12.79 -2.14
N GLU A 29 -8.81 -13.29 -2.44
CA GLU A 29 -9.05 -14.09 -3.66
C GLU A 29 -9.05 -13.25 -4.96
N LYS A 30 -9.64 -12.05 -4.94
CA LYS A 30 -9.62 -11.12 -6.11
C LYS A 30 -8.21 -10.67 -6.48
N SER A 31 -7.30 -10.55 -5.51
CA SER A 31 -5.91 -10.18 -5.75
C SER A 31 -5.01 -11.35 -6.21
N SER A 32 -5.53 -12.59 -6.19
CA SER A 32 -4.80 -13.81 -6.54
C SER A 32 -5.08 -14.31 -7.97
N THR A 33 -6.09 -13.77 -8.66
CA THR A 33 -6.51 -14.21 -10.01
C THR A 33 -6.17 -13.18 -11.10
N SER A 34 -4.88 -12.89 -11.28
CA SER A 34 -4.40 -12.20 -12.48
C SER A 34 -3.07 -12.76 -12.98
N THR A 35 -3.09 -14.02 -13.44
CA THR A 35 -2.14 -14.51 -14.46
C THR A 35 -2.81 -15.53 -15.37
N SER A 36 -3.28 -15.08 -16.54
CA SER A 36 -3.60 -15.99 -17.65
C SER A 36 -2.96 -15.51 -18.95
N ARG A 37 -1.87 -16.22 -19.28
CA ARG A 37 -1.41 -16.71 -20.59
C ARG A 37 -2.03 -16.07 -21.84
N ASN A 38 -1.19 -15.36 -22.60
CA ASN A 38 -1.42 -15.06 -24.01
C ASN A 38 -0.51 -15.94 -24.90
N LYS A 39 -1.08 -16.91 -25.62
CA LYS A 39 -0.41 -17.67 -26.69
C LYS A 39 -0.84 -17.08 -28.03
N GLY A 40 0.04 -16.34 -28.67
CA GLY A 40 -0.12 -15.86 -30.04
C GLY A 40 0.51 -16.82 -31.05
N SER A 41 -0.29 -17.22 -32.03
CA SER A 41 0.04 -18.08 -33.16
C SER A 41 1.06 -17.46 -34.11
N ALA A 42 2.00 -18.27 -34.63
CA ALA A 42 2.78 -17.95 -35.82
C ALA A 42 2.71 -19.12 -36.81
N VAL A 43 2.30 -18.79 -38.03
CA VAL A 43 2.06 -19.69 -39.16
C VAL A 43 3.37 -19.96 -39.90
N SER A 44 3.55 -21.21 -40.31
CA SER A 44 4.61 -21.80 -41.13
C SER A 44 4.47 -21.43 -42.62
N VAL A 45 5.58 -21.37 -43.40
CA VAL A 45 5.94 -22.17 -44.62
C VAL A 45 7.40 -21.81 -45.11
N PRO A 46 8.07 -22.48 -46.10
CA PRO A 46 9.12 -23.48 -45.82
C PRO A 46 10.49 -23.28 -46.55
N SER A 47 11.37 -24.27 -46.30
CA SER A 47 12.76 -24.55 -46.70
C SER A 47 13.18 -24.47 -48.18
N THR A 48 14.48 -24.28 -48.46
CA THR A 48 15.33 -25.12 -49.36
C THR A 48 16.83 -24.77 -49.20
N SER A 49 17.67 -25.60 -49.81
CA SER A 49 19.00 -26.07 -49.39
C SER A 49 20.19 -25.63 -50.28
N VAL A 50 21.41 -25.99 -49.82
CA VAL A 50 22.65 -26.40 -50.55
C VAL A 50 23.79 -25.36 -50.77
N GLY A 51 25.00 -25.80 -50.38
CA GLY A 51 26.32 -25.34 -50.85
C GLY A 51 27.24 -24.90 -49.69
N GLY A 52 28.37 -25.52 -49.33
CA GLY A 52 29.32 -26.37 -50.04
C GLY A 52 30.69 -25.66 -50.10
N GLY A 53 31.65 -26.01 -49.24
CA GLY A 53 33.02 -25.45 -49.32
C GLY A 53 33.95 -25.82 -48.16
N LYS A 54 35.00 -26.59 -48.48
CA LYS A 54 36.13 -27.09 -47.66
C LYS A 54 37.06 -25.92 -47.22
N HIS A 55 38.04 -25.97 -46.31
CA HIS A 55 39.06 -26.97 -45.94
C HIS A 55 39.99 -26.41 -44.82
N ILE A 56 40.74 -27.29 -44.13
CA ILE A 56 42.00 -27.12 -43.35
C ILE A 56 41.92 -26.79 -41.84
N ASP A 57 42.01 -27.85 -41.04
CA ASP A 57 42.69 -27.96 -39.73
C ASP A 57 44.22 -28.08 -39.94
N PRO A 58 45.13 -27.73 -38.99
CA PRO A 58 45.27 -28.54 -37.77
C PRO A 58 45.86 -27.90 -36.48
N ARG A 59 45.40 -28.46 -35.33
CA ARG A 59 46.19 -28.89 -34.15
C ARG A 59 46.86 -27.81 -33.28
N ASP A 60 47.16 -27.99 -31.99
CA ASP A 60 46.82 -28.91 -30.89
C ASP A 60 47.60 -28.34 -29.69
N TYR A 61 46.99 -28.29 -28.49
CA TYR A 61 47.49 -28.80 -27.19
C TYR A 61 46.58 -28.25 -26.07
N ARG A 62 45.74 -29.06 -25.41
CA ARG A 62 46.02 -29.90 -24.22
C ARG A 62 46.69 -29.11 -23.08
N SER A 63 46.31 -29.22 -21.79
CA SER A 63 45.42 -30.13 -21.10
C SER A 63 45.17 -29.65 -19.65
N SER A 64 44.16 -30.28 -19.06
CA SER A 64 43.66 -30.21 -17.69
C SER A 64 44.60 -30.74 -16.58
N SER A 65 44.23 -30.36 -15.34
CA SER A 65 44.30 -31.12 -14.08
C SER A 65 45.65 -31.33 -13.37
N THR A 66 45.69 -31.08 -12.05
CA THR A 66 45.82 -32.14 -11.02
C THR A 66 45.66 -31.60 -9.59
N LEU A 67 45.01 -32.42 -8.76
CA LEU A 67 44.80 -32.29 -7.32
C LEU A 67 46.07 -32.66 -6.54
N SER A 68 46.22 -32.13 -5.33
CA SER A 68 47.02 -32.76 -4.27
C SER A 68 46.47 -32.36 -2.90
N ALA A 69 46.20 -33.38 -2.08
CA ALA A 69 45.69 -33.29 -0.73
C ALA A 69 46.83 -33.09 0.29
N ASN A 70 46.56 -32.39 1.38
CA ASN A 70 47.20 -32.66 2.67
C ASN A 70 46.30 -32.26 3.84
N LYS A 71 46.33 -33.09 4.87
CA LYS A 71 45.43 -33.15 6.04
C LYS A 71 46.18 -32.60 7.26
N SER A 72 45.59 -31.66 7.99
CA SER A 72 45.93 -31.38 9.39
C SER A 72 44.70 -30.87 10.14
N LYS A 73 44.48 -31.51 11.29
CA LYS A 73 43.36 -31.43 12.23
C LYS A 73 43.66 -30.33 13.26
N LEU A 74 42.69 -29.50 13.64
CA LEU A 74 42.46 -29.01 15.01
C LEU A 74 41.12 -28.24 15.10
N SER A 75 40.56 -28.22 16.30
CA SER A 75 39.18 -28.03 16.77
C SER A 75 38.83 -26.62 17.23
N GLU A 76 37.55 -26.24 17.17
CA GLU A 76 36.85 -25.18 17.96
C GLU A 76 35.33 -25.35 17.69
N GLU A 77 34.59 -26.09 18.53
CA GLU A 77 33.62 -25.62 19.54
C GLU A 77 32.49 -24.75 18.99
N GLU A 78 31.35 -25.37 18.64
CA GLU A 78 30.08 -24.70 18.35
C GLU A 78 29.20 -24.75 19.61
N SER A 79 28.81 -23.58 20.10
CA SER A 79 27.89 -23.42 21.23
C SER A 79 26.46 -23.28 20.72
N GLU A 80 25.72 -24.39 20.71
CA GLU A 80 24.27 -24.39 20.50
C GLU A 80 23.58 -23.90 21.78
N THR A 81 22.90 -22.75 21.69
CA THR A 81 21.98 -22.29 22.73
C THR A 81 20.57 -22.38 22.15
N ASP A 82 19.87 -23.47 22.46
CA ASP A 82 18.44 -23.64 22.19
C ASP A 82 17.69 -22.54 22.95
N SER A 83 17.22 -21.52 22.22
CA SER A 83 16.28 -20.53 22.75
C SER A 83 14.91 -21.18 22.82
N GLU A 84 14.41 -21.28 24.05
CA GLU A 84 13.13 -21.85 24.41
C GLU A 84 11.99 -21.17 23.64
N ASP A 85 11.15 -22.01 23.02
CA ASP A 85 9.88 -21.65 22.39
C ASP A 85 9.07 -20.76 23.33
N SER A 86 9.03 -19.46 23.01
CA SER A 86 8.14 -18.53 23.68
C SER A 86 6.76 -18.71 23.05
N ASP A 87 5.93 -19.48 23.74
CA ASP A 87 4.50 -19.59 23.49
C ASP A 87 3.91 -18.21 23.20
N VAL A 88 3.41 -18.03 21.98
CA VAL A 88 2.54 -16.91 21.60
C VAL A 88 1.34 -16.98 22.54
N SER A 89 1.37 -16.14 23.57
CA SER A 89 0.19 -15.79 24.33
C SER A 89 -0.74 -15.07 23.36
N GLY A 90 -1.71 -15.81 22.82
CA GLY A 90 -2.87 -15.24 22.15
C GLY A 90 -3.58 -14.33 23.15
N SER A 91 -3.26 -13.04 23.10
CA SER A 91 -4.03 -12.01 23.76
C SER A 91 -5.41 -12.05 23.12
N ASP A 92 -6.42 -12.32 23.96
CA ASP A 92 -7.83 -12.18 23.62
C ASP A 92 -8.04 -10.85 22.86
N GLY A 93 -8.83 -10.94 21.78
CA GLY A 93 -8.88 -9.96 20.70
C GLY A 93 -9.19 -8.54 21.15
N ASP A 94 -8.30 -7.61 20.79
CA ASP A 94 -8.72 -6.26 20.48
C ASP A 94 -9.71 -6.37 19.30
N ASP A 95 -10.98 -6.07 19.56
CA ASP A 95 -11.94 -5.81 18.50
C ASP A 95 -11.33 -4.71 17.63
N THR A 96 -10.83 -5.08 16.46
CA THR A 96 -10.17 -4.14 15.53
C THR A 96 -11.25 -3.22 14.99
N SER A 97 -11.17 -1.92 15.31
CA SER A 97 -12.13 -0.93 14.81
C SER A 97 -12.15 -0.89 13.29
N TRP A 98 -13.27 -0.45 12.70
CA TRP A 98 -13.39 -0.30 11.26
C TRP A 98 -12.27 0.56 10.68
N VAL A 99 -11.93 1.66 11.36
CA VAL A 99 -10.84 2.58 10.96
C VAL A 99 -9.49 1.86 10.93
N SER A 100 -9.17 1.09 11.97
CA SER A 100 -7.91 0.36 12.02
C SER A 100 -7.86 -0.77 11.01
N TRP A 101 -8.97 -1.51 10.84
CA TRP A 101 -9.10 -2.52 9.79
C TRP A 101 -8.87 -1.91 8.41
N PHE A 102 -9.55 -0.81 8.08
CA PHE A 102 -9.47 -0.14 6.79
C PHE A 102 -8.05 0.36 6.50
N CYS A 103 -7.38 1.00 7.47
CA CYS A 103 -6.03 1.52 7.29
C CYS A 103 -4.97 0.41 7.12
N ASN A 104 -5.23 -0.79 7.66
CA ASN A 104 -4.35 -1.95 7.55
C ASN A 104 -4.62 -2.83 6.32
N LEU A 105 -5.68 -2.54 5.55
CA LEU A 105 -5.91 -3.21 4.27
C LEU A 105 -4.73 -2.99 3.31
N ARG A 106 -4.39 -4.05 2.57
CA ARG A 106 -3.35 -3.99 1.54
C ARG A 106 -3.72 -2.94 0.49
N GLY A 107 -2.88 -1.93 0.32
CA GLY A 107 -3.13 -0.80 -0.57
C GLY A 107 -3.46 0.48 0.19
N ASN A 108 -3.86 0.42 1.46
CA ASN A 108 -4.29 1.58 2.25
C ASN A 108 -3.19 2.15 3.14
N GLU A 109 -1.93 1.77 2.94
CA GLU A 109 -0.82 2.15 3.83
C GLU A 109 -0.51 3.67 3.81
N PHE A 110 -1.13 4.45 2.92
CA PHE A 110 -1.01 5.91 2.91
C PHE A 110 -1.95 6.59 3.91
N PHE A 111 -3.04 5.95 4.32
CA PHE A 111 -3.95 6.51 5.31
C PHE A 111 -3.31 6.50 6.70
N CYS A 112 -3.60 7.53 7.48
CA CYS A 112 -3.48 7.47 8.93
C CYS A 112 -4.86 7.18 9.54
N GLU A 113 -4.88 6.59 10.73
CA GLU A 113 -6.11 6.41 11.50
C GLU A 113 -6.61 7.79 11.97
N VAL A 114 -7.87 8.10 11.70
CA VAL A 114 -8.54 9.33 12.15
C VAL A 114 -9.17 9.05 13.52
N ASP A 115 -8.93 9.92 14.49
CA ASP A 115 -9.49 9.79 15.84
C ASP A 115 -11.03 9.80 15.82
N ASP A 116 -11.66 8.91 16.60
CA ASP A 116 -13.11 8.86 16.75
C ASP A 116 -13.69 10.20 17.22
N GLU A 117 -13.00 10.93 18.11
CA GLU A 117 -13.48 12.24 18.57
C GLU A 117 -13.52 13.29 17.44
N TYR A 118 -12.66 13.16 16.43
CA TYR A 118 -12.71 14.03 15.26
C TYR A 118 -13.91 13.70 14.37
N ILE A 119 -14.20 12.41 14.20
CA ILE A 119 -15.31 11.90 13.38
C ILE A 119 -16.66 12.20 14.06
N GLN A 120 -16.76 12.07 15.38
CA GLN A 120 -17.99 12.31 16.14
C GLN A 120 -18.40 13.79 16.23
N ASP A 121 -17.49 14.73 15.93
CA ASP A 121 -17.82 16.15 15.91
C ASP A 121 -18.37 16.56 14.53
N ASP A 122 -19.70 16.70 14.47
CA ASP A 122 -20.47 17.10 13.28
C ASP A 122 -19.93 18.36 12.57
N PHE A 123 -19.29 19.28 13.30
CA PHE A 123 -18.71 20.47 12.70
C PHE A 123 -17.60 20.11 11.70
N ASN A 124 -16.79 19.10 12.00
CA ASN A 124 -15.72 18.62 11.12
C ASN A 124 -16.28 17.92 9.87
N LEU A 125 -17.47 17.35 9.97
CA LEU A 125 -18.13 16.61 8.89
C LEU A 125 -19.07 17.46 8.02
N CYS A 126 -19.19 18.75 8.32
CA CYS A 126 -20.10 19.66 7.64
C CYS A 126 -20.01 19.57 6.09
N GLY A 127 -21.18 19.40 5.45
CA GLY A 127 -21.34 19.32 4.00
C GLY A 127 -21.08 17.95 3.36
N LEU A 128 -20.58 16.95 4.11
CA LEU A 128 -20.31 15.61 3.55
C LEU A 128 -21.58 14.79 3.31
N SER A 129 -22.63 14.98 4.09
CA SER A 129 -23.92 14.29 3.94
C SER A 129 -24.59 14.51 2.58
N SER A 130 -24.30 15.64 1.92
CA SER A 130 -24.79 15.94 0.57
C SER A 130 -23.97 15.29 -0.56
N GLN A 131 -22.79 14.77 -0.23
CA GLN A 131 -21.82 14.22 -1.20
C GLN A 131 -21.77 12.70 -1.15
N VAL A 132 -22.04 12.10 0.01
CA VAL A 132 -21.93 10.66 0.24
C VAL A 132 -23.32 10.02 0.31
N PRO A 133 -23.62 8.99 -0.50
CA PRO A 133 -24.86 8.23 -0.40
C PRO A 133 -24.89 7.41 0.90
N TYR A 134 -26.06 7.12 1.45
CA TYR A 134 -26.19 6.34 2.71
C TYR A 134 -25.36 6.89 3.87
N TYR A 135 -25.17 8.21 3.94
CA TYR A 135 -24.26 8.88 4.88
C TYR A 135 -24.39 8.38 6.33
N ASP A 136 -25.61 8.31 6.87
CA ASP A 136 -25.82 7.91 8.26
C ASP A 136 -25.38 6.46 8.51
N TYR A 137 -25.72 5.53 7.61
CA TYR A 137 -25.28 4.13 7.70
C TYR A 137 -23.78 3.97 7.47
N ALA A 138 -23.18 4.77 6.59
CA ALA A 138 -21.75 4.78 6.35
C ALA A 138 -20.98 5.29 7.57
N LEU A 139 -21.52 6.32 8.25
CA LEU A 139 -20.94 6.88 9.46
C LEU A 139 -21.06 5.91 10.65
N ASP A 140 -22.24 5.29 10.83
CA ASP A 140 -22.46 4.24 11.84
C ASP A 140 -21.45 3.09 11.65
N LEU A 141 -21.20 2.67 10.40
CA LEU A 141 -20.23 1.63 10.08
C LEU A 141 -18.78 2.04 10.42
N ILE A 142 -18.38 3.27 10.10
CA ILE A 142 -17.02 3.77 10.41
C ILE A 142 -16.78 3.84 11.93
N LEU A 143 -17.80 4.19 12.69
CA LEU A 143 -17.74 4.36 14.15
C LEU A 143 -18.06 3.07 14.93
N ASP A 144 -18.20 1.93 14.24
CA ASP A 144 -18.59 0.64 14.83
C ASP A 144 -19.86 0.73 15.71
N VAL A 145 -20.82 1.59 15.32
CA VAL A 145 -22.10 1.76 16.02
C VAL A 145 -23.07 0.69 15.54
N GLU A 146 -23.62 -0.10 16.47
CA GLU A 146 -24.68 -1.05 16.13
C GLU A 146 -25.84 -0.33 15.44
N SER A 147 -26.21 -0.81 14.24
CA SER A 147 -27.27 -0.20 13.45
C SER A 147 -28.58 -0.21 14.26
N SER A 148 -29.00 0.95 14.76
CA SER A 148 -30.27 1.12 15.47
C SER A 148 -31.50 0.97 14.57
N HIS A 149 -31.27 0.84 13.27
CA HIS A 149 -32.25 1.00 12.22
C HIS A 149 -33.15 -0.24 12.01
N GLY A 150 -32.79 -1.43 12.52
CA GLY A 150 -33.61 -2.64 12.39
C GLY A 150 -33.91 -3.09 10.95
N ASP A 151 -33.29 -2.43 9.97
CA ASP A 151 -33.49 -2.64 8.55
C ASP A 151 -32.62 -3.80 8.08
N MET A 152 -33.24 -4.83 7.53
CA MET A 152 -32.48 -5.87 6.83
C MET A 152 -32.16 -5.42 5.41
N PHE A 153 -30.91 -5.05 5.17
CA PHE A 153 -30.43 -4.74 3.83
C PHE A 153 -30.21 -6.00 2.99
N THR A 154 -30.45 -5.89 1.69
CA THR A 154 -29.95 -6.87 0.71
C THR A 154 -28.42 -6.86 0.65
N GLU A 155 -27.80 -7.92 0.14
CA GLU A 155 -26.34 -7.98 -0.03
C GLU A 155 -25.82 -6.81 -0.88
N GLU A 156 -26.50 -6.49 -1.99
CA GLU A 156 -26.17 -5.38 -2.88
C GLU A 156 -26.22 -4.01 -2.16
N GLN A 157 -27.24 -3.78 -1.32
CA GLN A 157 -27.32 -2.54 -0.55
C GLN A 157 -26.21 -2.42 0.48
N ASN A 158 -25.78 -3.52 1.08
CA ASN A 158 -24.65 -3.49 2.01
C ASN A 158 -23.33 -3.18 1.28
N GLU A 159 -23.09 -3.74 0.09
CA GLU A 159 -21.91 -3.39 -0.72
C GLU A 159 -21.89 -1.89 -1.08
N LEU A 160 -23.07 -1.27 -1.28
CA LEU A 160 -23.19 0.18 -1.49
C LEU A 160 -22.88 0.99 -0.22
N VAL A 161 -23.29 0.52 0.96
CA VAL A 161 -22.96 1.15 2.25
C VAL A 161 -21.47 1.04 2.55
N GLU A 162 -20.86 -0.12 2.31
CA GLU A 162 -19.41 -0.31 2.45
C GLU A 162 -18.64 0.65 1.53
N SER A 163 -19.03 0.75 0.26
CA SER A 163 -18.40 1.71 -0.67
C SER A 163 -18.61 3.17 -0.26
N ALA A 164 -19.77 3.49 0.33
CA ALA A 164 -20.04 4.81 0.87
C ALA A 164 -19.17 5.12 2.10
N ALA A 165 -18.93 4.14 2.98
CA ALA A 165 -18.04 4.27 4.14
C ALA A 165 -16.60 4.53 3.72
N GLU A 166 -16.06 3.78 2.74
CA GLU A 166 -14.72 4.04 2.19
C GLU A 166 -14.60 5.46 1.64
N MET A 167 -15.61 5.92 0.89
CA MET A 167 -15.65 7.27 0.34
C MET A 167 -15.75 8.34 1.42
N LEU A 168 -16.63 8.14 2.41
CA LEU A 168 -16.80 9.04 3.53
C LEU A 168 -15.50 9.17 4.34
N TYR A 169 -14.89 8.05 4.70
CA TYR A 169 -13.63 8.03 5.43
C TYR A 169 -12.52 8.75 4.65
N GLY A 170 -12.42 8.54 3.35
CA GLY A 170 -11.48 9.28 2.51
C GLY A 170 -11.70 10.81 2.52
N LEU A 171 -12.96 11.25 2.50
CA LEU A 171 -13.33 12.68 2.57
C LEU A 171 -13.15 13.28 3.97
N ILE A 172 -13.24 12.47 5.02
CA ILE A 172 -12.88 12.86 6.39
C ILE A 172 -11.36 12.98 6.50
N HIS A 173 -10.63 11.99 5.99
CA HIS A 173 -9.18 11.90 6.07
C HIS A 173 -8.49 13.13 5.47
N VAL A 174 -8.92 13.59 4.29
CA VAL A 174 -8.34 14.81 3.67
C VAL A 174 -8.49 16.06 4.54
N ARG A 175 -9.56 16.15 5.34
CA ARG A 175 -9.75 17.25 6.30
C ARG A 175 -8.87 17.03 7.53
N TYR A 176 -8.85 15.80 8.05
CA TYR A 176 -8.10 15.44 9.25
C TYR A 176 -6.59 15.67 9.11
N ILE A 177 -5.98 15.30 7.98
CA ILE A 177 -4.53 15.44 7.75
C ILE A 177 -4.04 16.89 7.66
N LEU A 178 -4.95 17.86 7.65
CA LEU A 178 -4.65 19.30 7.73
C LEU A 178 -4.73 19.84 9.18
N THR A 179 -5.21 19.04 10.13
CA THR A 179 -5.19 19.37 11.56
C THR A 179 -3.82 19.09 12.18
N SER A 180 -3.58 19.60 13.40
CA SER A 180 -2.32 19.33 14.11
C SER A 180 -2.12 17.84 14.44
N LYS A 181 -3.18 17.11 14.80
CA LYS A 181 -3.10 15.67 15.11
C LYS A 181 -2.84 14.85 13.84
N GLY A 182 -3.63 15.09 12.78
CA GLY A 182 -3.43 14.42 11.50
C GLY A 182 -2.07 14.70 10.86
N MET A 183 -1.56 15.93 10.94
CA MET A 183 -0.19 16.24 10.50
C MET A 183 0.88 15.46 11.28
N ALA A 184 0.71 15.29 12.59
CA ALA A 184 1.63 14.52 13.41
C ALA A 184 1.59 13.02 13.05
N ALA A 185 0.40 12.45 12.84
CA ALA A 185 0.26 11.07 12.39
C ALA A 185 0.92 10.84 11.02
N MET A 186 0.69 11.74 10.08
CA MET A 186 1.31 11.68 8.75
C MET A 186 2.83 11.91 8.79
N LEU A 187 3.34 12.67 9.77
CA LEU A 187 4.77 12.87 9.98
C LEU A 187 5.47 11.56 10.37
N GLU A 188 4.88 10.76 11.25
CA GLU A 188 5.45 9.47 11.64
C GLU A 188 5.54 8.53 10.43
N LYS A 189 4.47 8.46 9.63
CA LYS A 189 4.46 7.70 8.37
C LYS A 189 5.51 8.19 7.37
N TYR A 190 5.71 9.52 7.26
CA TYR A 190 6.73 10.11 6.41
C TYR A 190 8.15 9.71 6.83
N LYS A 191 8.44 9.70 8.14
CA LYS A 191 9.73 9.25 8.70
C LYS A 191 9.98 7.75 8.43
N ASN A 192 8.92 6.95 8.41
CA ASN A 192 8.97 5.51 8.17
C ASN A 192 9.02 5.14 6.68
N TYR A 193 8.97 6.12 5.77
CA TYR A 193 8.96 5.92 4.31
C TYR A 193 7.71 5.20 3.78
N ASP A 194 6.60 5.23 4.53
CA ASP A 194 5.35 4.55 4.18
C ASP A 194 4.78 5.02 2.84
N PHE A 195 4.96 6.31 2.53
CA PHE A 195 4.53 6.94 1.29
C PHE A 195 5.43 6.64 0.09
N GLY A 196 6.51 5.89 0.33
CA GLY A 196 7.51 5.57 -0.67
C GLY A 196 8.53 6.69 -0.88
N ARG A 197 9.31 6.52 -1.95
CA ARG A 197 10.50 7.31 -2.24
C ARG A 197 10.48 7.81 -3.68
N CYS A 198 11.13 8.94 -3.91
CA CYS A 198 11.23 9.53 -5.23
C CYS A 198 11.91 8.57 -6.21
N PRO A 199 11.34 8.36 -7.42
CA PRO A 199 11.92 7.48 -8.42
C PRO A 199 13.13 8.11 -9.15
N ARG A 200 13.36 9.43 -9.04
CA ARG A 200 14.52 10.08 -9.65
C ARG A 200 15.80 9.66 -8.96
N VAL A 201 16.73 9.11 -9.72
CA VAL A 201 18.07 8.67 -9.25
C VAL A 201 18.77 9.75 -8.42
N TYR A 202 18.81 11.00 -8.92
CA TYR A 202 19.48 12.11 -8.23
C TYR A 202 18.70 12.71 -7.05
N CYS A 203 17.50 12.20 -6.75
CA CYS A 203 16.86 12.46 -5.47
C CYS A 203 17.37 11.53 -4.36
N CYS A 204 18.13 10.48 -4.70
CA CYS A 204 18.74 9.56 -3.73
C CYS A 204 17.71 8.90 -2.80
N GLY A 205 16.54 8.52 -3.34
CA GLY A 205 15.50 7.87 -2.56
C GLY A 205 14.85 8.75 -1.50
N GLN A 206 14.75 10.07 -1.75
CA GLN A 206 14.04 11.03 -0.90
C GLN A 206 12.63 10.53 -0.55
N PRO A 207 12.23 10.49 0.74
CA PRO A 207 10.85 10.19 1.14
C PRO A 207 9.87 11.20 0.53
N CYS A 208 8.74 10.69 0.06
CA CYS A 208 7.69 11.48 -0.58
C CYS A 208 6.48 11.64 0.34
N LEU A 209 5.51 12.46 -0.09
CA LEU A 209 4.22 12.66 0.57
C LEU A 209 3.10 12.31 -0.42
N PRO A 210 1.96 11.75 0.03
CA PRO A 210 0.81 11.56 -0.85
C PRO A 210 0.23 12.91 -1.28
N VAL A 211 -0.36 12.95 -2.47
CA VAL A 211 -1.00 14.16 -3.02
C VAL A 211 -2.09 13.79 -4.01
N GLY A 212 -3.20 14.53 -3.97
CA GLY A 212 -4.22 14.54 -5.02
C GLY A 212 -3.92 15.60 -6.07
N GLN A 213 -4.23 15.32 -7.34
CA GLN A 213 -4.18 16.35 -8.40
C GLN A 213 -5.49 17.15 -8.52
N SER A 214 -6.52 16.71 -7.80
CA SER A 214 -7.85 17.32 -7.73
C SER A 214 -8.44 17.00 -6.35
N ASP A 215 -9.24 17.93 -5.82
CA ASP A 215 -10.04 17.71 -4.61
C ASP A 215 -11.44 17.17 -4.95
N ILE A 216 -11.73 16.93 -6.24
CA ILE A 216 -12.98 16.33 -6.72
C ILE A 216 -12.82 14.80 -6.74
N PRO A 217 -13.66 14.03 -6.01
CA PRO A 217 -13.61 12.57 -6.04
C PRO A 217 -13.74 11.99 -7.45
N ARG A 218 -13.11 10.84 -7.66
CA ARG A 218 -13.02 10.03 -8.88
C ARG A 218 -12.34 10.74 -10.05
N SER A 219 -11.73 11.90 -9.83
CA SER A 219 -11.03 12.67 -10.86
C SER A 219 -9.67 12.06 -11.21
N SER A 220 -8.92 11.59 -10.22
CA SER A 220 -7.59 11.01 -10.41
C SER A 220 -7.17 10.23 -9.17
N THR A 221 -6.37 9.19 -9.37
CA THR A 221 -5.83 8.40 -8.27
C THR A 221 -4.69 9.11 -7.58
N VAL A 222 -4.38 8.73 -6.33
CA VAL A 222 -3.33 9.33 -5.52
C VAL A 222 -1.98 9.31 -6.25
N LYS A 223 -1.20 10.36 -6.02
CA LYS A 223 0.17 10.53 -6.50
C LYS A 223 1.10 10.73 -5.30
N ILE A 224 2.40 10.72 -5.55
CA ILE A 224 3.40 11.06 -4.54
C ILE A 224 4.18 12.31 -4.95
N TYR A 225 4.24 13.29 -4.07
CA TYR A 225 5.03 14.50 -4.22
C TYR A 225 6.42 14.32 -3.60
N CYS A 226 7.47 14.60 -4.38
CA CYS A 226 8.83 14.60 -3.87
C CYS A 226 9.26 16.01 -3.44
N PRO A 227 9.58 16.25 -2.15
CA PRO A 227 10.00 17.56 -1.68
C PRO A 227 11.40 18.00 -2.15
N LYS A 228 12.19 17.09 -2.72
CA LYS A 228 13.56 17.38 -3.19
C LYS A 228 13.61 17.88 -4.62
N CYS A 229 12.91 17.21 -5.53
CA CYS A 229 12.81 17.67 -6.92
C CYS A 229 11.56 18.51 -7.20
N GLU A 230 10.67 18.66 -6.22
CA GLU A 230 9.47 19.50 -6.30
C GLU A 230 8.53 19.07 -7.44
N ASP A 231 8.33 17.75 -7.58
CA ASP A 231 7.58 17.15 -8.69
C ASP A 231 6.76 15.93 -8.21
N ILE A 232 5.77 15.54 -9.02
CA ILE A 232 4.75 14.53 -8.70
C ILE A 232 4.97 13.26 -9.53
N TYR A 233 4.79 12.09 -8.89
CA TYR A 233 5.00 10.78 -9.52
C TYR A 233 3.85 9.82 -9.22
N TYR A 234 3.72 8.77 -10.04
CA TYR A 234 2.87 7.64 -9.74
C TYR A 234 3.46 6.80 -8.60
N PRO A 235 2.64 6.37 -7.62
CA PRO A 235 3.07 5.42 -6.60
C PRO A 235 3.24 4.02 -7.22
N ARG A 236 3.70 3.05 -6.39
CA ARG A 236 3.72 1.64 -6.78
C ARG A 236 2.30 1.15 -7.13
N SER A 237 2.20 0.12 -7.96
CA SER A 237 0.93 -0.36 -8.53
C SER A 237 -0.16 -0.67 -7.50
N LYS A 238 0.19 -1.17 -6.31
CA LYS A 238 -0.77 -1.48 -5.23
C LYS A 238 -1.56 -0.28 -4.70
N TYR A 239 -1.15 0.95 -5.01
CA TYR A 239 -1.80 2.18 -4.55
C TYR A 239 -2.60 2.87 -5.67
N GLN A 240 -2.68 2.27 -6.86
CA GLN A 240 -3.26 2.93 -8.03
C GLN A 240 -4.77 3.06 -7.98
N ASP A 241 -5.46 2.37 -7.07
CA ASP A 241 -6.92 2.43 -6.96
C ASP A 241 -7.42 3.43 -5.91
N ILE A 242 -6.50 4.01 -5.10
CA ILE A 242 -6.88 5.00 -4.10
C ILE A 242 -7.15 6.34 -4.78
N ASP A 243 -8.26 6.98 -4.41
CA ASP A 243 -8.59 8.33 -4.87
C ASP A 243 -7.63 9.38 -4.32
N GLY A 244 -7.13 10.25 -5.20
CA GLY A 244 -6.26 11.36 -4.79
C GLY A 244 -6.99 12.42 -3.96
N ALA A 245 -8.31 12.55 -4.12
CA ALA A 245 -9.12 13.51 -3.37
C ALA A 245 -9.07 13.25 -1.84
N TYR A 246 -8.78 12.03 -1.42
CA TYR A 246 -8.67 11.64 0.00
C TYR A 246 -7.38 12.14 0.68
N PHE A 247 -6.46 12.71 -0.10
CA PHE A 247 -5.24 13.39 0.39
C PHE A 247 -5.22 14.87 0.00
N GLY A 248 -5.97 15.22 -1.05
CA GLY A 248 -6.14 16.58 -1.53
C GLY A 248 -4.90 17.20 -2.16
N THR A 249 -5.10 18.36 -2.74
CA THR A 249 -4.06 19.14 -3.44
C THR A 249 -3.12 19.88 -2.48
N THR A 250 -3.58 20.12 -1.24
CA THR A 250 -2.93 21.06 -0.30
C THR A 250 -1.96 20.38 0.66
N PHE A 251 -2.25 19.14 1.08
CA PHE A 251 -1.55 18.45 2.16
C PHE A 251 -0.01 18.52 2.10
N PRO A 252 0.69 18.13 1.02
CA PRO A 252 2.16 18.11 1.04
C PRO A 252 2.77 19.50 1.20
N HIS A 253 2.10 20.54 0.70
CA HIS A 253 2.57 21.91 0.79
C HIS A 253 2.42 22.45 2.20
N LEU A 254 1.25 22.25 2.82
CA LEU A 254 1.00 22.66 4.19
C LEU A 254 1.89 21.88 5.16
N PHE A 255 2.06 20.57 4.95
CA PHE A 255 2.97 19.72 5.73
C PHE A 255 4.40 20.28 5.75
N LEU A 256 4.93 20.69 4.60
CA LEU A 256 6.28 21.26 4.51
C LEU A 256 6.36 22.71 5.00
N MET A 257 5.25 23.46 5.03
CA MET A 257 5.20 24.74 5.71
C MET A 257 5.29 24.56 7.24
N THR A 258 4.54 23.59 7.79
CA THR A 258 4.54 23.25 9.21
C THR A 258 5.88 22.67 9.66
N TYR A 259 6.42 21.71 8.91
CA TYR A 259 7.68 21.02 9.21
C TYR A 259 8.83 21.51 8.32
N GLY A 260 9.05 22.83 8.28
CA GLY A 260 10.03 23.47 7.38
C GLY A 260 11.47 22.94 7.50
N HIS A 261 11.86 22.43 8.67
CA HIS A 261 13.17 21.80 8.91
C HIS A 261 13.37 20.47 8.15
N LEU A 262 12.31 19.86 7.63
CA LEU A 262 12.36 18.63 6.82
C LEU A 262 12.55 18.91 5.31
N LYS A 263 12.51 20.17 4.87
CA LYS A 263 12.71 20.51 3.47
C LYS A 263 14.15 20.14 3.04
N PRO A 264 14.32 19.22 2.08
CA PRO A 264 15.63 18.80 1.64
C PRO A 264 16.30 19.85 0.75
N GLN A 265 17.62 19.79 0.65
CA GLN A 265 18.37 20.56 -0.34
C GLN A 265 18.08 20.04 -1.75
N LYS A 266 17.98 20.95 -2.72
CA LYS A 266 17.73 20.59 -4.13
C LYS A 266 18.84 19.66 -4.67
N PRO A 267 18.53 18.78 -5.65
CA PRO A 267 19.53 17.93 -6.27
C PRO A 267 20.68 18.76 -6.85
N THR A 268 21.91 18.43 -6.46
CA THR A 268 23.12 19.09 -6.97
C THR A 268 23.57 18.55 -8.33
N GLN A 269 23.05 17.39 -8.72
CA GLN A 269 23.40 16.70 -9.97
C GLN A 269 22.15 16.47 -10.83
N SER A 270 22.36 16.54 -12.14
CA SER A 270 21.38 16.16 -13.16
C SER A 270 21.98 15.10 -14.08
N TYR A 271 21.11 14.34 -14.74
CA TYR A 271 21.56 13.35 -15.72
C TYR A 271 22.25 14.05 -16.88
N VAL A 272 23.48 13.63 -17.18
CA VAL A 272 24.22 14.10 -18.36
C VAL A 272 24.26 12.97 -19.37
N PRO A 273 23.41 13.01 -20.42
CA PRO A 273 23.40 11.98 -21.46
C PRO A 273 24.74 11.95 -22.19
N ARG A 274 25.28 10.74 -22.37
CA ARG A 274 26.57 10.51 -23.03
C ARG A 274 26.49 9.37 -24.03
N VAL A 275 27.14 9.54 -25.17
CA VAL A 275 27.32 8.50 -26.19
C VAL A 275 28.82 8.36 -26.43
N PHE A 276 29.36 7.14 -26.26
CA PHE A 276 30.80 6.87 -26.28
C PHE A 276 31.64 7.80 -25.37
N GLY A 277 31.08 8.23 -24.23
CA GLY A 277 31.73 9.12 -23.27
C GLY A 277 31.56 10.62 -23.57
N PHE A 278 31.18 11.00 -24.79
CA PHE A 278 30.94 12.38 -25.18
C PHE A 278 29.56 12.85 -24.72
N LYS A 279 29.49 14.07 -24.20
CA LYS A 279 28.22 14.70 -23.82
C LYS A 279 27.40 14.97 -25.09
N MET A 280 26.12 14.66 -25.04
CA MET A 280 25.17 15.06 -26.09
C MET A 280 25.00 16.59 -26.07
N HIS A 281 24.92 17.21 -27.25
CA HIS A 281 24.61 18.64 -27.38
C HIS A 281 23.11 18.88 -27.16
N ASN A 282 22.75 20.03 -26.57
CA ASN A 282 21.34 20.42 -26.44
C ASN A 282 20.80 20.81 -27.82
N SER A 283 19.73 20.15 -28.26
CA SER A 283 19.06 20.46 -29.53
C SER A 283 18.39 21.83 -29.51
#